data_AF-A0A1Y5JXM2-F1
#
_entry.id   AF-A0A1Y5JXM2-F1
#
_cell.length_a   1.000
_cell.length_b   1.000
_cell.length_c   1.000
_cell.angle_alpha   90.00
_cell.angle_beta   90.00
_cell.angle_gamma   90.00
#
_symmetry.space_group_name_H-M   'P 1'
#
loop_
_entity.id
_entity.type
_entity.pdbx_description
1 polymer ?
#
loop_
_entity_poly.entity_id
_entity_poly.type
_entity_poly.pdbx_seq_one_letter_code
_entity_poly.pdbx_strand_id
1 'polypeptide(L)'
;MNRKIGEFMIWANENNWDITEKSGHQLNLDSSIISRYHEIPNEYLDFLSVVKKCTTPDEMTWFISEDEFNNSLDTEFKWNEFELLSLESAMDDDRLKSEITAWWDNYLPIVMSVNGGYSFYAIDLTNEKGAIVRGYEPEFEEVEKVANSLDEFFELIMANSIQL
;
A
#
# COMPACT_ATOMS: atom_id res chain seq x y z
N MET A 1 -16.87 -8.44 -8.05
CA MET A 1 -15.40 -8.49 -8.19
C MET A 1 -15.04 -7.62 -9.38
N ASN A 2 -14.26 -6.56 -9.17
CA ASN A 2 -13.70 -5.78 -10.27
C ASN A 2 -12.90 -6.74 -11.18
N ARG A 3 -13.16 -6.68 -12.49
CA ARG A 3 -12.52 -7.55 -13.48
C ARG A 3 -10.99 -7.50 -13.41
N LYS A 4 -10.42 -6.32 -13.16
CA LYS A 4 -8.96 -6.13 -13.13
C LYS A 4 -8.30 -6.82 -11.95
N ILE A 5 -8.95 -6.80 -10.78
CA ILE A 5 -8.48 -7.52 -9.59
C ILE A 5 -8.39 -9.03 -9.88
N GLY A 6 -9.42 -9.61 -10.50
CA GLY A 6 -9.39 -11.02 -10.89
C GLY A 6 -8.29 -11.35 -11.91
N GLU A 7 -8.08 -10.48 -12.91
CA GLU A 7 -6.98 -10.62 -13.88
C GLU A 7 -5.61 -10.58 -13.18
N PHE A 8 -5.41 -9.63 -12.27
CA PHE A 8 -4.18 -9.50 -11.48
C PHE A 8 -3.92 -10.72 -10.58
N MET A 9 -4.94 -11.21 -9.89
CA MET A 9 -4.80 -12.37 -8.99
C MET A 9 -4.41 -13.64 -9.75
N ILE A 10 -5.00 -13.88 -10.92
CA ILE A 10 -4.62 -14.99 -11.80
C ILE A 10 -3.16 -14.83 -12.25
N TRP A 11 -2.79 -13.65 -12.74
CA TRP A 11 -1.43 -13.37 -13.16
C TRP A 11 -0.42 -13.55 -12.02
N ALA A 12 -0.71 -13.05 -10.82
CA ALA A 12 0.17 -13.16 -9.66
C ALA A 12 0.43 -14.64 -9.31
N ASN A 13 -0.63 -15.45 -9.28
CA ASN A 13 -0.52 -16.89 -9.05
C ASN A 13 0.28 -17.60 -10.16
N GLU A 14 0.09 -17.22 -11.44
CA GLU A 14 0.89 -17.75 -12.56
C GLU A 14 2.37 -17.34 -12.51
N ASN A 15 2.69 -16.22 -11.84
CA ASN A 15 4.04 -15.71 -11.65
C ASN A 15 4.66 -16.12 -10.29
N ASN A 16 4.09 -17.13 -9.61
CA ASN A 16 4.57 -17.69 -8.34
C ASN A 16 4.53 -16.74 -7.14
N TRP A 17 3.70 -15.70 -7.19
CA TRP A 17 3.45 -14.88 -6.01
C TRP A 17 2.67 -15.69 -4.98
N ASP A 18 2.95 -15.45 -3.70
CA ASP A 18 2.13 -15.98 -2.62
C ASP A 18 0.87 -15.12 -2.48
N ILE A 19 -0.18 -15.53 -3.20
CA ILE A 19 -1.48 -14.88 -3.16
C ILE A 19 -2.53 -15.80 -2.53
N THR A 20 -3.19 -15.30 -1.49
CA THR A 20 -4.25 -16.02 -0.78
C THR A 20 -5.54 -15.22 -0.83
N GLU A 21 -6.63 -15.87 -1.24
CA GLU A 21 -7.96 -15.27 -1.23
C GLU A 21 -8.55 -15.22 0.18
N LYS A 22 -9.38 -14.21 0.43
CA LYS A 22 -10.13 -14.08 1.67
C LYS A 22 -11.33 -15.03 1.67
N SER A 23 -11.47 -15.83 2.72
CA SER A 23 -12.57 -16.79 2.86
C SER A 23 -13.86 -16.19 3.45
N GLY A 24 -13.83 -14.93 3.89
CA GLY A 24 -14.92 -14.20 4.54
C GLY A 24 -15.56 -13.12 3.66
N HIS A 25 -16.78 -12.68 4.02
CA HIS A 25 -17.59 -11.81 3.16
C HIS A 25 -17.45 -10.31 3.42
N GLN A 26 -16.72 -9.88 4.47
CA GLN A 26 -16.69 -8.46 4.86
C GLN A 26 -15.28 -7.98 5.15
N LEU A 27 -14.93 -6.84 4.58
CA LEU A 27 -13.77 -6.04 4.96
C LEU A 27 -14.09 -5.28 6.24
N ASN A 28 -13.19 -5.36 7.21
CA ASN A 28 -13.27 -4.71 8.51
C ASN A 28 -11.93 -4.03 8.81
N LEU A 29 -11.84 -2.75 8.47
CA LEU A 29 -10.66 -1.94 8.76
C LEU A 29 -10.78 -1.31 10.15
N ASP A 30 -9.64 -1.18 10.84
CA ASP A 30 -9.56 -0.54 12.14
C ASP A 30 -10.11 0.89 12.05
N SER A 31 -10.79 1.31 13.12
CA SER A 31 -11.40 2.64 13.20
C SER A 31 -10.38 3.78 13.00
N SER A 32 -9.11 3.57 13.34
CA SER A 32 -8.04 4.54 13.09
C SER A 32 -7.78 4.75 11.61
N ILE A 33 -7.81 3.70 10.79
CA ILE A 33 -7.66 3.79 9.33
C ILE A 33 -8.84 4.54 8.73
N ILE A 34 -10.06 4.18 9.11
CA ILE A 34 -11.28 4.83 8.61
C ILE A 34 -11.34 6.31 9.02
N SER A 35 -10.86 6.63 10.24
CA SER A 35 -10.84 8.01 10.74
C SER A 35 -9.71 8.84 10.16
N ARG A 36 -8.61 8.21 9.74
CA ARG A 36 -7.49 8.90 9.08
C ARG A 36 -7.78 9.16 7.61
N TYR A 37 -8.29 8.14 6.92
CA TYR A 37 -8.53 8.17 5.47
C TYR A 37 -10.03 8.13 5.17
N HIS A 38 -10.66 9.31 5.13
CA HIS A 38 -12.11 9.43 5.01
C HIS A 38 -12.70 8.92 3.68
N GLU A 39 -11.90 8.89 2.61
CA GLU A 39 -12.39 8.53 1.28
C GLU A 39 -11.45 7.59 0.51
N ILE A 40 -11.20 6.41 1.09
CA ILE A 40 -10.47 5.33 0.40
C ILE A 40 -11.21 4.93 -0.88
N PRO A 41 -10.52 4.83 -2.04
CA PRO A 41 -11.16 4.41 -3.29
C PRO A 41 -11.81 3.03 -3.18
N ASN A 42 -13.04 2.90 -3.70
CA ASN A 42 -13.78 1.63 -3.68
C ASN A 42 -13.02 0.49 -4.38
N GLU A 43 -12.22 0.79 -5.42
CA GLU A 43 -11.39 -0.21 -6.10
C GLU A 43 -10.39 -0.86 -5.15
N TYR A 44 -9.80 -0.09 -4.23
CA TYR A 44 -8.87 -0.62 -3.24
C TYR A 44 -9.59 -1.36 -2.11
N LEU A 45 -10.78 -0.89 -1.69
CA LEU A 45 -11.62 -1.62 -0.75
C LEU A 45 -12.07 -2.97 -1.33
N ASP A 46 -12.42 -3.02 -2.61
CA ASP A 46 -12.74 -4.24 -3.33
C ASP A 46 -11.54 -5.20 -3.33
N PHE A 47 -10.32 -4.70 -3.54
CA PHE A 47 -9.10 -5.50 -3.48
C PHE A 47 -8.86 -6.10 -2.09
N LEU A 48 -8.90 -5.29 -1.04
CA LEU A 48 -8.76 -5.76 0.34
C LEU A 48 -9.88 -6.72 0.77
N SER A 49 -11.05 -6.64 0.15
CA SER A 49 -12.16 -7.55 0.46
C SER A 49 -11.95 -8.97 -0.07
N VAL A 50 -11.09 -9.15 -1.09
CA VAL A 50 -10.86 -10.45 -1.74
C VAL A 50 -9.45 -11.00 -1.53
N VAL A 51 -8.46 -10.14 -1.28
CA VAL A 51 -7.07 -10.55 -1.06
C VAL A 51 -6.76 -10.56 0.43
N LYS A 52 -6.35 -11.72 0.95
CA LYS A 52 -5.85 -11.87 2.32
C LYS A 52 -4.34 -11.62 2.39
N LYS A 53 -3.58 -12.14 1.43
CA LYS A 53 -2.12 -11.99 1.34
C LYS A 53 -1.75 -11.89 -0.13
N CYS A 54 -0.79 -11.03 -0.46
CA CYS A 54 -0.21 -10.93 -1.79
C CYS A 54 1.24 -10.46 -1.68
N THR A 55 2.17 -11.41 -1.81
CA THR A 55 3.60 -11.21 -1.60
C THR A 55 4.38 -11.72 -2.82
N THR A 56 5.43 -11.00 -3.22
CA THR A 56 6.30 -11.38 -4.33
C THR A 56 7.07 -12.67 -4.03
N PRO A 57 7.57 -13.39 -5.05
CA PRO A 57 8.25 -14.68 -4.85
C PRO A 57 9.55 -14.60 -4.04
N ASP A 58 10.18 -13.42 -3.97
CA ASP A 58 11.36 -13.17 -3.15
C ASP A 58 11.03 -12.78 -1.71
N GLU A 59 9.74 -12.69 -1.37
CA GLU A 59 9.22 -12.30 -0.05
C GLU A 59 9.64 -10.89 0.40
N MET A 60 10.17 -10.07 -0.52
CA MET A 60 10.67 -8.73 -0.20
C MET A 60 9.66 -7.62 -0.48
N THR A 61 8.60 -7.88 -1.24
CA THR A 61 7.55 -6.90 -1.55
C THR A 61 6.17 -7.50 -1.35
N TRP A 62 5.26 -6.76 -0.71
CA TRP A 62 3.90 -7.23 -0.49
C TRP A 62 2.88 -6.09 -0.47
N PHE A 63 1.65 -6.43 -0.83
CA PHE A 63 0.51 -5.54 -0.60
C PHE A 63 0.13 -5.56 0.87
N ILE A 64 -0.12 -4.37 1.42
CA ILE A 64 -0.60 -4.21 2.79
C ILE A 64 -2.01 -4.82 2.89
N SER A 65 -2.15 -5.79 3.77
CA SER A 65 -3.36 -6.56 3.99
C SER A 65 -4.26 -5.93 5.06
N GLU A 66 -5.50 -6.42 5.15
CA GLU A 66 -6.41 -6.07 6.26
C GLU A 66 -5.79 -6.36 7.64
N ASP A 67 -5.04 -7.47 7.77
CA ASP A 67 -4.42 -7.85 9.05
C ASP A 67 -3.38 -6.79 9.49
N GLU A 68 -2.62 -6.22 8.55
CA GLU A 68 -1.66 -5.14 8.82
C GLU A 68 -2.35 -3.81 9.15
N PHE A 69 -3.38 -3.43 8.39
CA PHE A 69 -4.20 -2.26 8.72
C PHE A 69 -4.87 -2.36 10.09
N ASN A 70 -5.12 -3.58 10.56
CA ASN A 70 -5.71 -3.86 11.87
C ASN A 70 -4.67 -4.08 12.98
N ASN A 71 -3.38 -3.84 12.71
CA ASN A 71 -2.29 -4.04 13.66
C ASN A 71 -2.29 -5.45 14.29
N SER A 72 -2.55 -6.48 13.47
CA SER A 72 -2.48 -7.86 13.92
C SER A 72 -1.09 -8.20 14.46
N LEU A 73 -1.04 -8.89 15.60
CA LEU A 73 0.23 -9.25 16.27
C LEU A 73 1.11 -10.22 15.44
N ASP A 74 0.53 -10.84 14.43
CA ASP A 74 1.20 -11.77 13.53
C ASP A 74 1.87 -11.07 12.32
N THR A 75 1.84 -9.74 12.27
CA THR A 75 2.47 -8.93 11.19
C THR A 75 3.85 -8.44 11.63
N GLU A 76 4.84 -8.60 10.75
CA GLU A 76 6.23 -8.17 11.04
C GLU A 76 6.41 -6.66 10.92
N PHE A 77 5.72 -6.05 9.96
CA PHE A 77 5.73 -4.63 9.68
C PHE A 77 4.38 -4.01 9.97
N LYS A 78 4.39 -2.78 10.50
CA LYS A 78 3.15 -2.00 10.59
C LYS A 78 2.80 -1.44 9.22
N TRP A 79 1.51 -1.24 8.99
CA TRP A 79 1.02 -0.61 7.76
C TRP A 79 1.62 0.80 7.52
N ASN A 80 2.03 1.50 8.59
CA ASN A 80 2.64 2.82 8.54
C ASN A 80 4.14 2.82 8.89
N GLU A 81 4.86 1.71 8.66
CA GLU A 81 6.26 1.59 9.06
C GLU A 81 7.14 2.76 8.57
N PHE A 82 6.99 3.15 7.30
CA PHE A 82 7.82 4.21 6.72
C PHE A 82 7.50 5.60 7.26
N GLU A 83 6.25 5.87 7.64
CA GLU A 83 5.92 7.08 8.40
C GLU A 83 6.65 7.09 9.76
N LEU A 84 6.66 5.96 10.47
CA LEU A 84 7.32 5.86 11.77
C LEU A 84 8.83 6.10 11.65
N LEU A 85 9.46 5.59 10.59
CA LEU A 85 10.88 5.81 10.29
C LEU A 85 11.18 7.28 9.95
N SER A 86 10.32 7.95 9.15
CA SER A 86 10.43 9.39 8.90
C SER A 86 10.31 10.19 10.20
N LEU A 87 9.33 9.86 11.05
CA LEU A 87 9.10 10.53 12.34
C LEU A 87 10.24 10.34 13.34
N GLU A 88 10.86 9.15 13.36
CA GLU A 88 12.05 8.88 14.16
C GLU A 88 13.24 9.73 13.68
N SER A 89 13.42 9.81 12.35
CA SER A 89 14.48 10.59 11.71
C SER A 89 14.35 12.09 11.97
N ALA A 90 13.12 12.58 12.14
CA ALA A 90 12.84 13.97 12.51
C ALA A 90 13.24 14.33 13.97
N MET A 91 13.61 13.35 14.81
CA MET A 91 14.09 13.53 16.18
C MET A 91 13.18 14.44 17.04
N ASP A 92 13.60 15.66 17.39
CA ASP A 92 12.86 16.61 18.21
C ASP A 92 12.29 17.79 17.38
N ASP A 93 12.33 17.73 16.05
CA ASP A 93 11.75 18.75 15.18
C ASP A 93 10.23 18.53 15.01
N ASP A 94 9.45 19.15 15.90
CA ASP A 94 7.99 19.07 15.89
C ASP A 94 7.37 19.62 14.59
N ARG A 95 8.02 20.57 13.92
CA ARG A 95 7.53 21.10 12.65
C ARG A 95 7.67 20.05 11.56
N LEU A 96 8.85 19.43 11.45
CA LEU A 96 9.10 18.38 10.48
C LEU A 96 8.19 17.16 10.72
N LYS A 97 8.01 16.74 11.97
CA LYS A 97 7.04 15.68 12.31
C LYS A 97 5.62 16.01 11.86
N SER A 98 5.19 17.24 12.06
CA SER A 98 3.87 17.69 11.62
C SER A 98 3.74 17.67 10.09
N GLU A 99 4.80 18.05 9.36
CA GLU A 99 4.85 18.00 7.90
C GLU A 99 4.79 16.55 7.38
N ILE A 100 5.55 15.63 8.00
CA ILE A 100 5.52 14.19 7.70
C ILE A 100 4.12 13.62 7.93
N THR A 101 3.55 13.78 9.12
CA THR A 101 2.21 13.24 9.41
C THR A 101 1.15 13.85 8.49
N ALA A 102 1.23 15.16 8.20
CA ALA A 102 0.29 15.80 7.27
C ALA A 102 0.42 15.26 5.84
N TRP A 103 1.61 14.85 5.42
CA TRP A 103 1.78 14.14 4.16
C TRP A 103 1.12 12.76 4.23
N TRP A 104 1.46 11.93 5.23
CA TRP A 104 0.91 10.58 5.36
C TRP A 104 -0.60 10.53 5.60
N ASP A 105 -1.23 11.58 6.15
CA ASP A 105 -2.69 11.70 6.25
C ASP A 105 -3.39 11.76 4.88
N ASN A 106 -2.64 12.09 3.83
CA ASN A 106 -3.12 12.32 2.48
C ASN A 106 -2.71 11.21 1.49
N TYR A 107 -1.80 10.33 1.89
CA TYR A 107 -1.29 9.25 1.05
C TYR A 107 -1.43 7.92 1.79
N LEU A 108 -2.33 7.06 1.31
CA LEU A 108 -2.58 5.76 1.90
C LEU A 108 -1.58 4.73 1.35
N PRO A 109 -0.61 4.23 2.13
CA PRO A 109 0.28 3.17 1.65
C PRO A 109 -0.51 1.88 1.38
N ILE A 110 -0.14 1.21 0.28
CA ILE A 110 -0.82 0.00 -0.22
C ILE A 110 0.13 -1.14 -0.55
N VAL A 111 1.42 -0.85 -0.78
CA VAL A 111 2.50 -1.84 -1.00
C VAL A 111 3.72 -1.39 -0.23
N MET A 112 4.42 -2.33 0.41
CA MET A 112 5.73 -2.12 1.01
C MET A 112 6.76 -3.04 0.37
N SER A 113 7.98 -2.55 0.24
CA SER A 113 9.12 -3.27 -0.33
C SER A 113 10.37 -3.00 0.49
N VAL A 114 11.09 -4.07 0.79
CA VAL A 114 12.43 -4.06 1.39
C VAL A 114 13.50 -4.53 0.40
N ASN A 115 13.13 -4.66 -0.88
CA ASN A 115 14.00 -5.18 -1.93
C ASN A 115 15.00 -4.13 -2.42
N GLY A 116 16.27 -4.27 -2.03
CA GLY A 116 17.32 -3.34 -2.44
C GLY A 116 17.21 -1.94 -1.80
N GLY A 117 16.43 -1.82 -0.72
CA GLY A 117 16.15 -0.58 0.02
C GLY A 117 14.69 -0.52 0.43
N TYR A 118 14.33 0.45 1.28
CA TYR A 118 12.93 0.67 1.66
C TYR A 118 12.19 1.50 0.61
N SER A 119 11.09 0.98 0.10
CA SER A 119 10.19 1.70 -0.79
C SER A 119 8.73 1.28 -0.60
N PHE A 120 7.82 2.14 -1.05
CA PHE A 120 6.39 1.88 -0.97
C PHE A 120 5.64 2.41 -2.18
N TYR A 121 4.43 1.92 -2.33
CA TYR A 121 3.42 2.56 -3.16
C TYR A 121 2.25 3.03 -2.31
N ALA A 122 1.74 4.21 -2.60
CA ALA A 122 0.59 4.78 -1.91
C ALA A 122 -0.45 5.32 -2.90
N ILE A 123 -1.70 5.34 -2.47
CA ILE A 123 -2.80 6.02 -3.16
C ILE A 123 -2.80 7.48 -2.72
N ASP A 124 -2.71 8.40 -3.69
CA ASP A 124 -3.00 9.82 -3.45
C ASP A 124 -4.50 10.00 -3.18
N LEU A 125 -4.85 10.57 -2.03
CA LEU A 125 -6.24 10.87 -1.62
C LEU A 125 -6.61 12.35 -1.77
N THR A 126 -5.71 13.16 -2.33
CA THR A 126 -5.83 14.63 -2.44
C THR A 126 -6.16 15.08 -3.85
N ASN A 127 -5.15 15.52 -4.60
CA ASN A 127 -5.27 16.27 -5.84
C ASN A 127 -5.58 15.35 -7.02
N GLU A 128 -4.91 14.20 -7.08
CA GLU A 128 -5.12 13.18 -8.10
C GLU A 128 -5.70 11.91 -7.46
N LYS A 129 -6.86 12.07 -6.82
CA LYS A 129 -7.49 11.01 -6.02
C LYS A 129 -7.56 9.68 -6.77
N GLY A 130 -6.89 8.66 -6.22
CA GLY A 130 -6.80 7.32 -6.79
C GLY A 130 -5.51 7.05 -7.58
N ALA A 131 -4.71 8.06 -7.87
CA ALA A 131 -3.39 7.88 -8.47
C ALA A 131 -2.46 7.14 -7.52
N ILE A 132 -1.55 6.35 -8.10
CA ILE A 132 -0.53 5.62 -7.35
C ILE A 132 0.78 6.37 -7.45
N VAL A 133 1.37 6.66 -6.29
CA VAL A 133 2.68 7.27 -6.16
C VAL A 133 3.66 6.27 -5.53
N ARG A 134 4.95 6.46 -5.78
CA ARG A 134 6.02 5.66 -5.22
C ARG A 134 7.00 6.53 -4.46
N GLY A 135 7.34 6.13 -3.24
CA GLY A 135 8.38 6.74 -2.42
C GLY A 135 9.45 5.72 -2.03
N TYR A 136 10.64 6.21 -1.73
CA TYR A 136 11.79 5.39 -1.34
C TYR A 136 12.66 6.15 -0.35
N GLU A 137 13.44 5.41 0.45
CA GLU A 137 14.39 6.00 1.38
C GLU A 137 15.47 6.84 0.65
N PRO A 138 16.06 7.87 1.29
CA PRO A 138 15.80 8.32 2.66
C PRO A 138 14.61 9.28 2.82
N GLU A 139 14.13 9.88 1.73
CA GLU A 139 13.06 10.89 1.75
C GLU A 139 11.76 10.27 1.21
N PHE A 140 11.06 9.52 2.07
CA PHE A 140 9.86 8.76 1.68
C PHE A 140 8.76 9.62 1.05
N GLU A 141 8.61 10.85 1.51
CA GLU A 141 7.57 11.79 1.09
C GLU A 141 7.90 12.47 -0.27
N GLU A 142 9.13 12.33 -0.78
CA GLU A 142 9.51 12.75 -2.14
C GLU A 142 9.11 11.71 -3.18
N VAL A 143 7.81 11.69 -3.50
CA VAL A 143 7.23 10.65 -4.36
C VAL A 143 7.18 11.00 -5.84
N GLU A 144 7.23 9.97 -6.67
CA GLU A 144 6.92 10.04 -8.10
C GLU A 144 5.56 9.40 -8.42
N LYS A 145 4.82 9.98 -9.35
CA LYS A 145 3.57 9.38 -9.85
C LYS A 145 3.89 8.20 -10.77
N VAL A 146 3.29 7.05 -10.48
CA VAL A 146 3.51 5.80 -11.23
C VAL A 146 2.29 5.40 -12.06
N ALA A 147 1.07 5.57 -11.51
CA ALA A 147 -0.17 5.24 -12.22
C ALA A 147 -1.28 6.26 -11.91
N ASN A 148 -2.28 6.38 -12.77
CA ASN A 148 -3.45 7.22 -12.56
C ASN A 148 -4.57 6.50 -11.78
N SER A 149 -4.51 5.18 -11.67
CA SER A 149 -5.47 4.36 -10.91
C SER A 149 -4.84 3.06 -10.44
N LEU A 150 -5.54 2.36 -9.54
CA LEU A 150 -5.17 1.01 -9.10
C LEU A 150 -5.21 0.01 -10.26
N ASP A 151 -6.19 0.12 -11.16
CA ASP A 151 -6.29 -0.72 -12.34
C ASP A 151 -5.07 -0.56 -13.27
N GLU A 152 -4.65 0.68 -13.54
CA GLU A 152 -3.44 0.95 -14.33
C GLU A 152 -2.19 0.45 -13.62
N PHE A 153 -2.12 0.59 -12.30
CA PHE A 153 -1.03 0.04 -11.49
C PHE A 153 -0.90 -1.48 -11.65
N PHE A 154 -2.01 -2.22 -11.59
CA PHE A 154 -1.99 -3.66 -11.86
C PHE A 154 -1.53 -3.98 -13.29
N GLU A 155 -1.96 -3.21 -14.29
CA GLU A 155 -1.51 -3.40 -15.67
C GLU A 155 0.00 -3.21 -15.81
N LEU A 156 0.56 -2.19 -15.16
CA LEU A 156 1.99 -1.91 -15.15
C LEU A 156 2.78 -3.03 -14.47
N ILE A 157 2.28 -3.58 -13.35
CA ILE A 157 2.89 -4.75 -12.68
C ILE A 157 2.87 -5.95 -13.63
N MET A 158 1.71 -6.28 -14.20
CA MET A 158 1.55 -7.43 -15.08
C MET A 158 2.41 -7.34 -16.35
N ALA A 159 2.65 -6.13 -16.83
CA ALA A 159 3.52 -5.83 -17.95
C ALA A 159 5.02 -5.76 -17.58
N ASN A 160 5.39 -5.94 -16.30
CA ASN A 160 6.74 -5.72 -15.77
C ASN A 160 7.31 -4.34 -16.15
N SER A 161 6.44 -3.32 -16.19
CA SER A 161 6.78 -1.95 -16.60
C SER A 161 7.15 -1.05 -15.42
N ILE A 162 6.99 -1.55 -14.20
CA ILE A 162 7.37 -0.89 -12.95
C ILE A 162 8.13 -1.86 -12.05
N GLN A 163 8.94 -1.33 -11.13
CA GLN A 163 9.70 -2.14 -10.18
C GLN A 163 8.96 -2.26 -8.85
N LEU A 164 8.77 -3.49 -8.39
CA LEU A 164 8.26 -3.79 -7.05
C LEU A 164 9.41 -4.00 -6.06
#